data_AF-A0AAE7NUT6-F1
#
_entry.id   AF-A0AAE7NUT6-F1
#
_cell.length_a   1.000
_cell.length_b   1.000
_cell.length_c   1.000
_cell.angle_alpha   90.00
_cell.angle_beta   90.00
_cell.angle_gamma   90.00
#
_symmetry.space_group_name_H-M   'P 1'
#
loop_
_entity.id
_entity.type
_entity.pdbx_description
1 polymer ?
#
loop_
_entity_poly.entity_id
_entity_poly.type
_entity_poly.pdbx_seq_one_letter_code
_entity_poly.pdbx_strand_id
1 'polypeptide(L)' 'MFMSNVVEQSFNIAWGFLVKSGEITRPDATANFLLESIRTQMRLGEYRPLMLANRAIHAFQTRR' A
#
# COMPACT_ATOMS: atom_id res chain seq x y z
N MET A 1 3.27 -9.49 -19.44
CA MET A 1 4.14 -9.19 -18.28
C MET A 1 3.25 -9.11 -17.04
N PHE A 2 3.28 -10.10 -16.14
CA PHE A 2 2.25 -10.37 -15.11
C PHE A 2 2.56 -9.85 -13.68
N MET A 3 3.54 -8.94 -13.49
CA MET A 3 3.81 -8.35 -12.16
C MET A 3 2.91 -7.16 -11.78
N SER A 4 2.06 -6.69 -12.69
CA SER A 4 1.12 -5.57 -12.42
C SER A 4 0.03 -5.92 -11.41
N ASN A 5 -0.37 -7.20 -11.31
CA ASN A 5 -1.52 -7.59 -10.49
C ASN A 5 -1.28 -7.46 -8.98
N VAL A 6 -0.09 -7.83 -8.48
CA VAL A 6 0.18 -7.81 -7.03
C VAL A 6 0.27 -6.38 -6.49
N VAL A 7 0.97 -5.49 -7.18
CA VAL A 7 1.10 -4.09 -6.75
C VAL A 7 -0.25 -3.39 -6.78
N GLU A 8 -0.98 -3.54 -7.88
CA GLU A 8 -2.29 -2.92 -8.07
C GLU A 8 -3.31 -3.43 -7.04
N GLN A 9 -3.41 -4.74 -6.84
CA GLN A 9 -4.29 -5.32 -5.81
C GLN A 9 -3.93 -4.82 -4.41
N SER A 10 -2.66 -4.86 -4.04
CA SER A 10 -2.19 -4.39 -2.72
C SER A 10 -2.52 -2.91 -2.53
N PHE A 11 -2.29 -2.10 -3.56
CA PHE A 11 -2.59 -0.67 -3.55
C PHE A 11 -4.09 -0.42 -3.39
N ASN A 12 -4.93 -1.07 -4.19
CA ASN A 12 -6.39 -0.89 -4.14
C ASN A 12 -6.97 -1.28 -2.76
N ILE A 13 -6.44 -2.34 -2.13
CA ILE A 13 -6.83 -2.73 -0.77
C ILE A 13 -6.44 -1.65 0.23
N ALA A 14 -5.17 -1.23 0.23
CA ALA A 14 -4.67 -0.23 1.18
C ALA A 14 -5.33 1.14 1.00
N TRP A 15 -5.46 1.60 -0.24
CA TRP A 15 -6.13 2.83 -0.60
C TRP A 15 -7.61 2.80 -0.19
N GLY A 16 -8.31 1.71 -0.53
CA GLY A 16 -9.72 1.54 -0.17
C GLY A 16 -9.97 1.56 1.34
N PHE A 17 -9.05 0.99 2.13
CA PHE A 17 -9.09 1.10 3.59
C PHE A 17 -8.94 2.55 4.06
N LEU A 18 -7.90 3.25 3.61
CA LEU A 18 -7.60 4.63 4.07
C LEU A 18 -8.65 5.65 3.62
N VAL A 19 -9.24 5.47 2.43
CA VAL A 19 -10.39 6.28 1.99
C VAL A 19 -11.57 6.11 2.95
N LYS A 20 -11.90 4.86 3.30
CA LYS A 20 -13.04 4.57 4.20
C LYS A 20 -12.81 5.03 5.62
N SER A 21 -11.56 5.03 6.10
CA SER A 21 -11.22 5.55 7.43
C SER A 21 -11.09 7.07 7.49
N GLY A 22 -11.11 7.76 6.34
CA GLY A 22 -10.93 9.22 6.29
C GLY A 22 -9.51 9.67 6.62
N GLU A 23 -8.52 8.77 6.52
CA GLU A 23 -7.12 9.05 6.88
C GLU A 23 -6.32 9.73 5.75
N ILE A 24 -6.89 9.81 4.54
CA ILE A 24 -6.25 10.45 3.40
C ILE A 24 -6.43 11.97 3.46
N THR A 25 -5.41 12.67 3.96
CA THR A 25 -5.34 14.14 3.96
C THR A 25 -4.59 14.70 2.75
N ARG A 26 -3.63 13.95 2.21
CA ARG A 26 -2.81 14.33 1.04
C ARG A 26 -2.76 13.17 0.04
N PRO A 27 -3.73 13.09 -0.89
CA PRO A 27 -3.87 11.95 -1.80
C PRO A 27 -2.58 11.54 -2.51
N ASP A 28 -1.86 12.50 -3.10
CA ASP A 28 -0.63 12.22 -3.85
C ASP A 28 0.49 11.68 -2.95
N ALA A 29 0.63 12.26 -1.76
CA ALA A 29 1.64 11.83 -0.79
C ALA A 29 1.32 10.44 -0.23
N THR A 30 0.04 10.16 0.06
CA THR A 30 -0.41 8.84 0.50
C THR A 30 -0.20 7.80 -0.61
N ALA A 31 -0.54 8.12 -1.86
CA ALA A 31 -0.38 7.21 -2.98
C ALA A 31 1.10 6.84 -3.21
N ASN A 32 1.98 7.85 -3.24
CA ASN A 32 3.42 7.62 -3.38
C ASN A 32 3.99 6.79 -2.24
N PHE A 33 3.58 7.08 -0.99
CA PHE A 33 4.01 6.32 0.17
C PHE A 33 3.59 4.84 0.10
N LEU A 34 2.32 4.56 -0.23
CA LEU A 34 1.82 3.19 -0.36
C LEU A 34 2.58 2.43 -1.45
N LEU A 35 2.77 3.05 -2.62
CA LEU A 35 3.49 2.43 -3.73
C LEU A 35 4.95 2.13 -3.37
N GLU A 36 5.62 3.05 -2.69
CA GLU A 36 7.00 2.85 -2.23
C GLU A 36 7.10 1.74 -1.17
N SER A 37 6.18 1.72 -0.20
CA SER A 37 6.12 0.68 0.84
C SER A 37 5.88 -0.71 0.24
N ILE A 38 4.91 -0.84 -0.68
CA ILE A 38 4.62 -2.09 -1.38
C ILE A 38 5.84 -2.56 -2.19
N ARG A 39 6.45 -1.68 -2.98
CA ARG A 39 7.64 -2.02 -3.78
C ARG A 39 8.82 -2.44 -2.90
N THR A 40 9.01 -1.80 -1.77
CA THR A 40 10.07 -2.16 -0.81
C THR A 40 9.85 -3.55 -0.25
N GLN A 41 8.63 -3.89 0.17
CA GLN A 41 8.32 -5.21 0.67
C GLN A 41 8.45 -6.31 -0.41
N MET A 42 8.13 -6.01 -1.66
CA MET A 42 8.36 -6.94 -2.77
C MET A 42 9.84 -7.19 -3.03
N ARG A 43 10.69 -6.17 -2.90
CA ARG A 43 12.15 -6.34 -2.95
C ARG A 43 12.68 -7.23 -1.81
N LEU A 44 11.94 -7.31 -0.70
CA LEU A 44 12.21 -8.21 0.44
C LEU A 44 11.57 -9.60 0.27
N GLY A 45 10.94 -9.90 -0.87
CA GLY A 45 10.41 -11.22 -1.19
C GLY A 45 8.95 -11.47 -0.82
N GLU A 46 8.21 -10.46 -0.35
CA GLU A 46 6.78 -10.60 -0.09
C GLU A 46 5.97 -10.33 -1.37
N TYR A 47 5.07 -11.25 -1.72
CA TYR A 47 4.23 -11.15 -2.92
C TYR A 47 2.74 -11.39 -2.64
N ARG A 48 2.34 -11.64 -1.38
CA ARG A 48 0.93 -11.82 -1.01
C ARG A 48 0.25 -10.44 -0.91
N PRO A 49 -0.77 -10.14 -1.75
CA PRO A 49 -1.34 -8.79 -1.83
C PRO A 49 -1.90 -8.26 -0.51
N LEU A 50 -2.57 -9.13 0.26
CA LEU A 50 -3.13 -8.75 1.56
C LEU A 50 -2.04 -8.41 2.59
N MET A 51 -0.92 -9.14 2.60
CA MET A 51 0.19 -8.86 3.52
C MET A 51 0.86 -7.52 3.16
N LEU A 52 1.09 -7.29 1.86
CA LEU A 52 1.65 -6.04 1.36
C LEU A 52 0.78 -4.84 1.72
N ALA A 53 -0.53 -4.95 1.48
CA ALA A 53 -1.51 -3.91 1.83
C ALA A 53 -1.52 -3.63 3.33
N ASN A 54 -1.65 -4.66 4.17
CA ASN A 54 -1.73 -4.51 5.63
C ASN A 54 -0.47 -3.85 6.21
N ARG A 55 0.72 -4.26 5.75
CA ARG A 55 1.99 -3.65 6.17
C ARG A 55 2.14 -2.23 5.66
N ALA A 56 1.65 -1.91 4.46
CA ALA A 56 1.66 -0.54 3.94
C ALA A 56 0.71 0.38 4.72
N ILE A 57 -0.48 -0.10 5.09
CA ILE A 57 -1.41 0.60 5.99
C ILE A 57 -0.75 0.84 7.34
N HIS A 58 -0.21 -0.21 7.96
CA HIS A 58 0.43 -0.09 9.27
C HIS A 58 1.60 0.91 9.24
N ALA A 59 2.47 0.84 8.22
CA ALA A 59 3.57 1.78 8.07
C ALA A 59 3.10 3.24 7.84
N PHE A 60 1.95 3.45 7.18
CA PHE A 60 1.37 4.78 7.01
C PHE A 60 0.88 5.33 8.36
N GLN A 61 0.19 4.49 9.13
CA GLN A 61 -0.40 4.86 10.41
C GLN A 61 0.66 5.14 11.48
N THR A 62 1.76 4.38 11.53
CA THR A 62 2.84 4.63 12.50
C THR A 62 3.71 5.85 12.17
N ARG A 63 3.59 6.41 10.96
CA ARG A 63 4.30 7.62 10.53
C ARG A 63 3.55 8.91 10.88
N ARG A 64 2.25 8.82 11.14
CA ARG A 64 1.38 9.94 11.50
C ARG A 64 1.50 10.29 12.98
#